data_AF-A0A2N9MVN1-F1
#
_entry.id   AF-A0A2N9MVN1-F1
#
_cell.length_a   1.000
_cell.length_b   1.000
_cell.length_c   1.000
_cell.angle_alpha   90.00
_cell.angle_beta   90.00
_cell.angle_gamma   90.00
#
_symmetry.space_group_name_H-M   'P 1'
#
loop_
_entity.id
_entity.type
_entity.pdbx_description
1 polymer ?
#
loop_
_entity_poly.entity_id
_entity_poly.type
_entity_poly.pdbx_seq_one_letter_code
_entity_poly.pdbx_strand_id
1 'polypeptide(L)'
;MLVPVPGCCLMIRREAILEAGWFPASPDPRQGLPRMLELILHLHGRARTGGAPFQMALVAEPVSYVPAPKTRDELHHQIDCDQSALRAALRHRKSIAAGMGAIGWGLHALVCGRVVRPLLETALYVLTAIGIAAGVVPIKAGVLVLLCTVVTGIVISMAAVVLRELAALRGSQPDQLVRLFWAAFPENLGYRQMRNLWLVSGFLKGKPR
;
A
#
# COMPACT_ATOMS: atom_id res chain seq x y z
N MET A 1 -12.57 -0.17 8.47
CA MET A 1 -11.31 0.28 9.09
C MET A 1 -10.63 1.19 8.09
N LEU A 2 -10.40 2.46 8.44
CA LEU A 2 -9.61 3.35 7.60
C LEU A 2 -8.13 3.00 7.80
N VAL A 3 -7.47 2.68 6.70
CA VAL A 3 -6.03 2.43 6.70
C VAL A 3 -5.35 3.75 6.36
N PRO A 4 -4.33 4.17 7.12
CA PRO A 4 -3.53 5.34 6.75
C PRO A 4 -2.89 5.10 5.38
N VAL A 5 -3.22 5.99 4.45
CA VAL A 5 -2.57 6.06 3.15
C VAL A 5 -1.23 6.76 3.35
N PRO A 6 -0.13 6.28 2.74
CA PRO A 6 1.14 6.98 2.81
C PRO A 6 0.99 8.45 2.43
N GLY A 7 1.54 9.34 3.28
CA GLY A 7 1.46 10.79 3.09
C GLY A 7 0.21 11.46 3.66
N CYS A 8 -0.63 10.77 4.44
CA CYS A 8 -1.71 11.40 5.17
C CYS A 8 -1.21 12.22 6.38
N CYS A 9 -1.86 13.34 6.67
CA CYS A 9 -1.72 14.03 7.95
C CYS A 9 -2.68 13.41 8.95
N LEU A 10 -2.22 13.18 10.18
CA LEU A 10 -3.02 12.54 11.22
C LEU A 10 -3.22 13.51 12.38
N MET A 11 -4.46 13.88 12.65
CA MET A 11 -4.85 14.60 13.86
C MET A 11 -5.40 13.60 14.87
N ILE A 12 -4.76 13.54 16.04
CA ILE A 12 -5.16 12.64 17.12
C ILE A 12 -5.42 13.48 18.35
N ARG A 13 -6.50 13.16 19.08
CA ARG A 13 -6.75 13.72 20.40
C ARG A 13 -5.59 13.40 21.34
N ARG A 14 -5.06 14.41 22.03
CA ARG A 14 -3.93 14.29 22.93
C ARG A 14 -4.19 13.26 24.03
N GLU A 15 -5.39 13.24 24.59
CA GLU A 15 -5.79 12.30 25.64
C GLU A 15 -5.64 10.85 25.20
N ALA A 16 -6.03 10.52 23.96
CA ALA A 16 -5.93 9.16 23.43
C ALA A 16 -4.47 8.69 23.30
N ILE A 17 -3.53 9.60 23.02
CA ILE A 17 -2.09 9.29 22.99
C ILE A 17 -1.57 9.06 24.41
N LEU A 18 -1.94 9.92 25.36
CA LEU A 18 -1.50 9.80 26.75
C LEU A 18 -1.99 8.49 27.39
N GLU A 19 -3.23 8.13 27.12
CA GLU A 19 -3.84 6.89 27.59
C GLU A 19 -3.23 5.61 26.97
N ALA A 20 -2.77 5.70 25.73
CA ALA A 20 -2.14 4.57 25.04
C ALA A 20 -0.70 4.32 25.51
N GLY A 21 -0.15 5.20 26.35
CA GLY A 21 1.28 5.24 26.64
C GLY A 21 2.02 6.00 25.55
N TRP A 22 3.01 6.79 25.97
CA TRP A 22 3.80 7.60 25.04
C TRP A 22 4.46 6.71 23.97
N PHE A 23 4.47 7.19 22.72
CA PHE A 23 5.24 6.53 21.65
C PHE A 23 6.61 7.20 21.50
N PRO A 24 7.72 6.45 21.56
CA PRO A 24 9.07 7.01 21.56
C PRO A 24 9.46 7.72 20.29
N ALA A 25 9.52 9.06 20.28
CA ALA A 25 9.98 9.86 19.13
C ALA A 25 11.25 9.24 18.53
N SER A 26 11.19 8.88 17.26
CA SER A 26 12.28 8.23 16.55
C SER A 26 13.01 9.37 15.87
N PRO A 27 14.30 9.55 16.15
CA PRO A 27 15.09 10.59 15.50
C PRO A 27 15.25 10.31 14.00
N ASP A 28 14.89 9.10 13.54
CA ASP A 28 14.96 8.72 12.14
C ASP A 28 13.68 9.11 11.38
N PRO A 29 13.71 10.14 10.51
CA PRO A 29 12.57 10.54 9.69
C PRO A 29 12.08 9.41 8.77
N ARG A 30 12.93 8.39 8.52
CA ARG A 30 12.60 7.21 7.71
C ARG A 30 11.55 6.30 8.36
N GLN A 31 11.30 6.46 9.66
CA GLN A 31 10.36 5.63 10.43
C GLN A 31 8.97 6.26 10.58
N GLY A 32 8.71 7.43 9.97
CA GLY A 32 7.43 8.13 10.08
C GLY A 32 6.24 7.27 9.67
N LEU A 33 6.26 6.72 8.45
CA LEU A 33 5.15 5.89 7.94
C LEU A 33 4.95 4.59 8.73
N PRO A 34 6.00 3.78 9.00
CA PRO A 34 5.86 2.59 9.84
C PRO A 34 5.17 2.84 11.15
N ARG A 35 5.55 3.94 11.77
CA ARG A 35 5.11 4.26 13.11
C ARG A 35 3.73 4.90 13.16
N MET A 36 3.35 5.67 12.15
CA MET A 36 1.97 6.14 12.01
C MET A 36 1.01 4.97 11.88
N LEU A 37 1.35 3.97 11.06
CA LEU A 37 0.55 2.76 10.93
C LEU A 37 0.49 2.00 12.27
N GLU A 38 1.63 1.83 12.94
CA GLU A 38 1.70 1.18 14.25
C GLU A 38 0.84 1.88 15.30
N LEU A 39 0.92 3.21 15.40
CA LEU A 39 0.14 4.03 16.32
C LEU A 39 -1.37 3.90 16.07
N ILE A 40 -1.81 4.00 14.81
CA ILE A 40 -3.23 3.86 14.47
C ILE A 40 -3.73 2.47 14.83
N LEU A 41 -2.96 1.43 14.52
CA LEU A 41 -3.33 0.06 14.86
C LEU A 41 -3.41 -0.14 16.38
N HIS A 42 -2.51 0.46 17.15
CA HIS A 42 -2.50 0.37 18.61
C HIS A 42 -3.71 1.10 19.23
N LEU A 43 -3.96 2.35 18.81
CA LEU A 43 -5.12 3.13 19.25
C LEU A 43 -6.43 2.41 18.89
N HIS A 44 -6.51 1.86 17.68
CA HIS A 44 -7.69 1.13 17.22
C HIS A 44 -7.92 -0.16 18.02
N GLY A 45 -6.86 -0.93 18.28
CA GLY A 45 -6.92 -2.14 19.11
C GLY A 45 -7.39 -1.84 20.53
N ARG A 46 -6.80 -0.82 21.16
CA ARG A 46 -7.17 -0.39 22.53
C ARG A 46 -8.59 0.12 22.64
N ALA A 47 -9.04 0.96 21.70
CA ALA A 47 -10.41 1.45 21.68
C ALA A 47 -11.44 0.30 21.65
N ARG A 48 -11.11 -0.78 20.95
CA ARG A 48 -11.99 -1.94 20.79
C ARG A 48 -11.98 -2.86 22.00
N THR A 49 -10.83 -3.10 22.61
CA THR A 49 -10.76 -3.88 23.86
C THR A 49 -11.38 -3.14 25.04
N GLY A 50 -11.28 -1.80 25.06
CA GLY A 50 -11.89 -0.95 26.08
C GLY A 50 -13.37 -0.61 25.87
N GLY A 51 -13.99 -1.04 24.76
CA GLY A 51 -15.40 -0.73 24.46
C GLY A 51 -15.72 0.76 24.24
N ALA A 52 -14.70 1.60 24.07
CA ALA A 52 -14.86 3.04 23.95
C ALA A 52 -15.35 3.43 22.53
N PRO A 53 -16.24 4.43 22.40
CA PRO A 53 -16.64 4.94 21.10
C PRO A 53 -15.44 5.57 20.40
N PHE A 54 -14.94 4.91 19.35
CA PHE A 54 -13.81 5.36 18.56
C PHE A 54 -14.24 5.62 17.13
N GLN A 55 -14.15 6.89 16.73
CA GLN A 55 -14.45 7.34 15.37
C GLN A 55 -13.14 7.77 14.71
N MET A 56 -12.86 7.17 13.55
CA MET A 56 -11.87 7.68 12.61
C MET A 56 -12.62 8.28 11.45
N ALA A 57 -12.35 9.54 11.15
CA ALA A 57 -12.80 10.21 9.95
C ALA A 57 -11.60 10.47 9.05
N LEU A 58 -11.73 10.12 7.77
CA LEU A 58 -10.78 10.52 6.75
C LEU A 58 -11.32 11.79 6.09
N VAL A 59 -10.61 12.90 6.27
CA VAL A 59 -10.89 14.13 5.55
C VAL A 59 -10.06 14.07 4.26
N ALA A 60 -10.74 13.93 3.12
CA ALA A 60 -10.11 13.84 1.80
C ALA A 60 -9.65 15.22 1.28
N GLU A 61 -9.01 16.01 2.13
CA GLU A 61 -8.38 17.26 1.72
C GLU A 61 -6.91 17.01 1.32
N PRO A 62 -6.43 17.61 0.21
CA PRO A 62 -5.06 17.44 -0.28
C PRO A 62 -4.06 18.27 0.56
N VAL A 63 -4.12 18.15 1.88
CA VAL A 63 -3.24 18.88 2.82
C VAL A 63 -1.82 18.32 2.80
N SER A 64 -1.70 17.01 2.58
CA SER A 64 -0.41 16.32 2.59
C SER A 64 -0.37 15.22 1.52
N TYR A 65 0.78 15.08 0.87
CA TYR A 65 1.04 14.04 -0.12
C TYR A 65 2.47 13.55 -0.02
N VAL A 66 2.71 12.29 -0.38
CA VAL A 66 4.08 11.81 -0.62
C VAL A 66 4.47 12.23 -2.03
N PRO A 67 5.61 12.91 -2.22
CA PRO A 67 6.09 13.20 -3.56
C PRO A 67 6.39 11.89 -4.30
N ALA A 68 6.04 11.85 -5.59
CA ALA A 68 6.42 10.74 -6.45
C ALA A 68 7.95 10.64 -6.51
N PRO A 69 8.54 9.44 -6.36
CA PRO A 69 9.98 9.27 -6.36
C PRO A 69 10.54 9.66 -7.74
N LYS A 70 11.56 10.50 -7.76
CA LYS A 70 12.25 10.96 -8.97
C LYS A 70 13.45 10.07 -9.31
N THR A 71 14.01 9.43 -8.29
CA THR A 71 15.18 8.56 -8.42
C THR A 71 14.86 7.12 -8.02
N ARG A 72 15.68 6.18 -8.50
CA ARG A 72 15.58 4.75 -8.15
C ARG A 72 15.80 4.53 -6.65
N ASP A 73 16.71 5.28 -6.05
CA ASP A 73 17.02 5.18 -4.62
C ASP A 73 15.86 5.67 -3.75
N GLU A 74 15.20 6.76 -4.14
CA GLU A 74 13.97 7.23 -3.48
C GLU A 74 12.84 6.19 -3.55
N LEU A 75 12.67 5.52 -4.69
CA LEU A 75 11.69 4.46 -4.82
C LEU A 75 12.02 3.25 -3.94
N HIS A 76 13.27 2.80 -3.93
CA HIS A 76 13.72 1.70 -3.07
C HIS A 76 13.47 2.05 -1.61
N HIS A 77 13.78 3.28 -1.22
CA HIS A 77 13.55 3.79 0.12
C HIS A 77 12.06 3.78 0.50
N GLN A 78 11.17 4.26 -0.38
CA GLN A 78 9.72 4.21 -0.15
C GLN A 78 9.22 2.78 0.05
N ILE A 79 9.76 1.82 -0.70
CA ILE A 79 9.41 0.40 -0.57
C ILE A 79 9.90 -0.17 0.76
N ASP A 80 11.12 0.12 1.19
CA ASP A 80 11.65 -0.31 2.49
C ASP A 80 10.84 0.26 3.67
N CYS A 81 10.46 1.53 3.58
CA CYS A 81 9.56 2.17 4.54
C CYS A 81 8.19 1.49 4.58
N ASP A 82 7.60 1.14 3.43
CA ASP A 82 6.32 0.43 3.40
C ASP A 82 6.42 -1.00 3.97
N GLN A 83 7.51 -1.72 3.66
CA GLN A 83 7.76 -3.05 4.22
C GLN A 83 7.95 -3.01 5.74
N SER A 84 8.74 -2.06 6.24
CA SER A 84 8.95 -1.90 7.68
C SER A 84 7.66 -1.52 8.40
N ALA A 85 6.78 -0.73 7.76
CA ALA A 85 5.43 -0.43 8.26
C ALA A 85 4.59 -1.68 8.42
N LEU A 86 4.58 -2.54 7.39
CA LEU A 86 3.84 -3.79 7.44
C LEU A 86 4.41 -4.76 8.48
N ARG A 87 5.74 -4.83 8.62
CA ARG A 87 6.39 -5.65 9.67
C ARG A 87 6.03 -5.16 11.07
N ALA A 88 5.98 -3.84 11.29
CA ALA A 88 5.49 -3.27 12.55
C ALA A 88 4.02 -3.67 12.79
N ALA A 89 3.15 -3.47 11.80
CA ALA A 89 1.74 -3.87 11.89
C ALA A 89 1.55 -5.36 12.25
N LEU A 90 2.35 -6.25 11.66
CA LEU A 90 2.33 -7.69 11.94
C LEU A 90 2.91 -8.07 13.30
N ARG A 91 3.88 -7.31 13.85
CA ARG A 91 4.41 -7.54 15.21
C ARG A 91 3.36 -7.26 16.27
N HIS A 92 2.60 -6.18 16.12
CA HIS A 92 1.51 -5.82 17.04
C HIS A 92 0.21 -6.60 16.80
N ARG A 93 0.22 -7.59 15.89
CA ARG A 93 -0.97 -8.40 15.56
C ARG A 93 -1.66 -8.99 16.77
N LYS A 94 -0.93 -9.41 17.82
CA LYS A 94 -1.54 -10.02 19.01
C LYS A 94 -2.33 -9.01 19.86
N SER A 95 -1.83 -7.78 19.97
CA SER A 95 -2.54 -6.67 20.64
C SER A 95 -3.79 -6.25 19.85
N ILE A 96 -3.77 -6.44 18.53
CA ILE A 96 -4.90 -6.17 17.63
C ILE A 96 -5.88 -7.36 17.59
N ALA A 97 -5.38 -8.59 17.72
CA ALA A 97 -6.13 -9.85 17.59
C ALA A 97 -6.82 -10.31 18.89
N ALA A 98 -6.59 -9.66 20.03
CA ALA A 98 -7.37 -9.89 21.25
C ALA A 98 -8.88 -9.62 21.05
N GLY A 99 -9.28 -8.98 19.95
CA GLY A 99 -10.65 -9.00 19.43
C GLY A 99 -10.68 -9.59 18.02
N MET A 100 -10.87 -10.90 17.88
CA MET A 100 -11.04 -11.59 16.58
C MET A 100 -12.29 -11.15 15.79
N GLY A 101 -13.00 -10.09 16.18
CA GLY A 101 -14.13 -9.52 15.45
C GLY A 101 -13.72 -8.36 14.55
N ALA A 102 -13.99 -8.48 13.24
CA ALA A 102 -13.92 -7.44 12.20
C ALA A 102 -12.56 -6.78 11.87
N ILE A 103 -11.65 -6.54 12.83
CA ILE A 103 -10.35 -5.89 12.57
C ILE A 103 -9.35 -6.85 11.92
N GLY A 104 -9.45 -8.15 12.24
CA GLY A 104 -8.67 -9.20 11.59
C GLY A 104 -8.69 -9.04 10.06
N TRP A 105 -9.87 -8.87 9.48
CA TRP A 105 -10.04 -8.69 8.03
C TRP A 105 -9.33 -7.44 7.48
N GLY A 106 -9.25 -6.34 8.24
CA GLY A 106 -8.52 -5.14 7.82
C GLY A 106 -7.01 -5.37 7.70
N LEU A 107 -6.41 -6.06 8.68
CA LEU A 107 -4.99 -6.43 8.63
C LEU A 107 -4.72 -7.48 7.53
N HIS A 108 -5.62 -8.45 7.36
CA HIS A 108 -5.51 -9.45 6.30
C HIS A 108 -5.63 -8.80 4.92
N ALA A 109 -6.58 -7.90 4.71
CA ALA A 109 -6.72 -7.15 3.46
C ALA A 109 -5.47 -6.31 3.15
N LEU A 110 -4.86 -5.70 4.17
CA LEU A 110 -3.60 -4.97 4.04
C LEU A 110 -2.44 -5.87 3.58
N VAL A 111 -2.28 -7.03 4.21
CA VAL A 111 -1.25 -8.00 3.84
C VAL A 111 -1.50 -8.56 2.44
N CYS A 112 -2.75 -8.90 2.12
CA CYS A 112 -3.12 -9.38 0.79
C CYS A 112 -2.82 -8.35 -0.29
N GLY A 113 -3.19 -7.08 -0.06
CA GLY A 113 -2.97 -6.00 -1.02
C GLY A 113 -1.50 -5.61 -1.20
N ARG A 114 -0.72 -5.55 -0.10
CA ARG A 114 0.68 -5.06 -0.12
C ARG A 114 1.72 -6.16 -0.33
N VAL A 115 1.39 -7.43 -0.06
CA VAL A 115 2.35 -8.56 -0.15
C VAL A 115 1.88 -9.63 -1.11
N VAL A 116 0.71 -10.21 -0.88
CA VAL A 116 0.23 -11.37 -1.66
C VAL A 116 0.06 -10.99 -3.14
N ARG A 117 -0.50 -9.82 -3.42
CA ARG A 117 -0.69 -9.33 -4.79
C ARG A 117 0.63 -9.19 -5.56
N PRO A 118 1.67 -8.48 -5.06
CA PRO A 118 3.00 -8.45 -5.71
C PRO A 118 3.60 -9.84 -5.93
N LEU A 119 3.51 -10.74 -4.95
CA LEU A 119 4.04 -12.10 -5.07
C LEU A 119 3.32 -12.89 -6.17
N LEU A 120 1.99 -12.87 -6.19
CA LEU A 120 1.18 -13.54 -7.21
C LEU A 120 1.48 -12.99 -8.61
N GLU A 121 1.64 -11.67 -8.74
CA GLU A 121 2.03 -11.04 -10.01
C GLU A 121 3.39 -11.55 -10.49
N THR A 122 4.40 -11.59 -9.61
CA THR A 122 5.72 -12.12 -9.97
C THR A 122 5.67 -13.60 -10.34
N ALA A 123 4.93 -14.41 -9.57
CA ALA A 123 4.77 -15.84 -9.83
C ALA A 123 4.08 -16.09 -11.18
N LEU A 124 3.04 -15.32 -11.50
CA LEU A 124 2.33 -15.42 -12.77
C LEU A 124 3.25 -15.11 -13.96
N TYR A 125 4.08 -14.07 -13.86
CA TYR A 125 5.05 -13.75 -14.91
C TYR A 125 6.10 -14.86 -15.08
N VAL A 126 6.65 -15.39 -13.99
CA VAL A 126 7.65 -16.47 -14.03
C VAL A 126 7.06 -17.76 -14.60
N LEU A 127 5.87 -18.16 -14.14
CA LEU A 127 5.19 -19.35 -14.63
C LEU A 127 4.83 -19.22 -16.12
N THR A 128 4.42 -18.04 -16.57
CA THR A 128 4.15 -17.78 -17.98
C THR A 128 5.42 -17.91 -18.82
N ALA A 129 6.54 -17.36 -18.35
CA ALA A 129 7.83 -17.48 -19.05
C ALA A 129 8.30 -18.95 -19.14
N ILE A 130 8.20 -19.71 -18.04
CA ILE A 130 8.53 -21.15 -18.01
C ILE A 130 7.61 -21.93 -18.95
N GLY A 131 6.29 -21.65 -18.94
CA GLY A 131 5.31 -22.32 -19.79
C GLY A 131 5.56 -22.10 -21.29
N ILE A 132 6.02 -20.90 -21.67
CA ILE A 132 6.44 -20.60 -23.05
C ILE A 132 7.73 -21.35 -23.39
N ALA A 133 8.73 -21.34 -22.50
CA ALA A 133 10.00 -22.02 -22.72
C ALA A 133 9.86 -23.55 -22.82
N ALA A 134 8.93 -24.13 -22.05
CA ALA A 134 8.61 -25.56 -22.09
C ALA A 134 7.71 -25.95 -23.27
N GLY A 135 7.26 -24.99 -24.10
CA GLY A 135 6.36 -25.25 -25.23
C GLY A 135 4.93 -25.64 -24.85
N VAL A 136 4.59 -25.65 -23.56
CA VAL A 136 3.26 -25.98 -23.03
C VAL A 136 2.27 -24.85 -23.31
N VAL A 137 2.75 -23.60 -23.33
CA VAL A 137 1.94 -22.41 -23.59
C VAL A 137 2.32 -21.83 -24.96
N PRO A 138 1.39 -21.72 -25.91
CA PRO A 138 1.67 -21.07 -27.17
C PRO A 138 1.94 -19.59 -26.94
N ILE A 139 2.99 -19.05 -27.59
CA ILE A 139 3.44 -17.65 -27.46
C ILE A 139 2.26 -16.67 -27.64
N LYS A 140 1.35 -16.96 -28.57
CA LYS A 140 0.14 -16.14 -28.82
C LYS A 140 -0.76 -16.03 -27.58
N ALA A 141 -0.95 -17.11 -26.83
CA ALA A 141 -1.74 -17.09 -25.60
C ALA A 141 -1.01 -16.31 -24.49
N GLY A 142 0.31 -16.48 -24.37
CA GLY A 142 1.12 -15.71 -23.41
C GLY A 142 1.04 -14.20 -23.66
N VAL A 143 1.15 -13.78 -24.92
CA VAL A 143 1.00 -12.37 -25.32
C VAL A 143 -0.40 -11.85 -25.05
N LEU A 144 -1.45 -12.64 -25.33
CA LEU A 144 -2.83 -12.24 -25.06
C LEU A 144 -3.09 -12.03 -23.56
N VAL A 145 -2.61 -12.94 -22.71
CA VAL A 145 -2.73 -12.82 -21.25
C VAL A 145 -1.99 -11.56 -20.75
N LEU A 146 -0.80 -11.29 -21.27
CA LEU A 146 -0.05 -10.09 -20.93
C LEU A 146 -0.79 -8.82 -21.37
N LEU A 147 -1.38 -8.82 -22.57
CA LEU A 147 -2.17 -7.70 -23.06
C LEU A 147 -3.42 -7.46 -22.19
N CYS A 148 -4.17 -8.52 -21.88
CA CYS A 148 -5.36 -8.43 -21.04
C CYS A 148 -5.04 -7.90 -19.62
N THR A 149 -3.93 -8.35 -19.02
CA THR A 149 -3.52 -7.88 -17.69
C THR A 149 -3.11 -6.40 -17.69
N VAL A 150 -2.38 -5.95 -18.71
CA VAL A 150 -2.01 -4.53 -18.89
C VAL A 150 -3.25 -3.67 -19.10
N VAL A 151 -4.13 -4.05 -20.04
CA VAL A 151 -5.36 -3.27 -20.34
C VAL A 151 -6.26 -3.18 -19.11
N THR A 152 -6.49 -4.30 -18.41
CA THR A 152 -7.29 -4.31 -17.18
C THR A 152 -6.65 -3.42 -16.10
N GLY A 153 -5.32 -3.43 -15.98
CA GLY A 153 -4.59 -2.55 -15.08
C GLY A 153 -4.81 -1.07 -15.39
N ILE A 154 -4.73 -0.69 -16.66
CA ILE A 154 -4.99 0.68 -17.12
C ILE A 154 -6.43 1.10 -16.82
N VAL A 155 -7.41 0.22 -17.09
CA VAL A 155 -8.83 0.50 -16.82
C VAL A 155 -9.07 0.72 -15.32
N ILE A 156 -8.49 -0.11 -14.45
CA ILE A 156 -8.62 0.05 -12.99
C ILE A 156 -7.95 1.35 -12.52
N SER A 157 -6.74 1.66 -13.02
CA SER A 157 -6.07 2.92 -12.69
C SER A 157 -6.89 4.13 -13.12
N MET A 158 -7.48 4.09 -14.32
CA MET A 158 -8.33 5.16 -14.82
C MET A 158 -9.61 5.32 -13.99
N ALA A 159 -10.27 4.21 -13.65
CA ALA A 159 -11.44 4.23 -12.77
C ALA A 159 -11.10 4.87 -11.40
N ALA A 160 -9.93 4.58 -10.84
CA ALA A 160 -9.49 5.21 -9.59
C ALA A 160 -9.25 6.72 -9.73
N VAL A 161 -8.69 7.18 -10.85
CA VAL A 161 -8.50 8.62 -11.14
C VAL A 161 -9.85 9.31 -11.28
N VAL A 162 -10.80 8.72 -12.04
CA VAL A 162 -12.15 9.27 -12.20
C VAL A 162 -12.88 9.34 -10.86
N LEU A 163 -12.82 8.29 -10.04
CA LEU A 163 -13.42 8.29 -8.71
C LEU A 163 -12.81 9.37 -7.80
N ARG A 164 -11.50 9.60 -7.91
CA ARG A 164 -10.82 10.68 -7.19
C ARG A 164 -11.30 12.05 -7.65
N GLU A 165 -11.44 12.28 -8.95
CA GLU A 165 -11.97 13.53 -9.50
C GLU A 165 -13.44 13.75 -9.09
N LEU A 166 -14.27 12.71 -9.10
CA LEU A 166 -15.66 12.78 -8.61
C LEU A 166 -15.73 13.08 -7.11
N ALA A 167 -14.76 12.58 -6.33
CA ALA A 167 -14.65 12.87 -4.91
C ALA A 167 -14.03 14.25 -4.61
N ALA A 168 -13.41 14.90 -5.60
CA ALA A 168 -12.80 16.21 -5.44
C ALA A 168 -13.87 17.31 -5.50
N LEU A 169 -13.96 18.11 -4.43
CA LEU A 169 -14.91 19.22 -4.30
C LEU A 169 -14.54 20.45 -5.15
N ARG A 170 -13.36 20.47 -5.80
CA ARG A 170 -12.87 21.61 -6.60
C ARG A 170 -12.65 21.14 -8.04
N GLY A 171 -13.26 21.87 -8.98
CA GLY A 171 -13.45 21.50 -10.39
C GLY A 171 -12.21 20.94 -11.11
N SER A 172 -12.49 19.99 -11.99
CA SER A 172 -11.51 19.17 -12.70
C SER A 172 -10.83 19.95 -13.83
N GLN A 173 -9.50 19.84 -13.95
CA GLN A 173 -8.76 20.32 -15.11
C GLN A 173 -8.54 19.15 -16.09
N PRO A 174 -9.13 19.17 -17.31
CA PRO A 174 -9.04 18.06 -18.26
C PRO A 174 -7.61 17.74 -18.69
N ASP A 175 -6.72 18.73 -18.70
CA ASP A 175 -5.30 18.53 -19.04
C ASP A 175 -4.57 17.66 -18.01
N GLN A 176 -4.96 17.73 -16.74
CA GLN A 176 -4.36 16.93 -15.69
C GLN A 176 -4.78 15.45 -15.83
N LEU A 177 -6.03 15.20 -16.21
CA LEU A 177 -6.56 13.86 -16.50
C LEU A 177 -5.81 13.18 -17.65
N VAL A 178 -5.52 13.91 -18.73
CA VAL A 178 -4.76 13.37 -19.87
C VAL A 178 -3.32 13.05 -19.47
N ARG A 179 -2.67 13.89 -18.65
CA ARG A 179 -1.32 13.58 -18.15
C ARG A 179 -1.31 12.36 -17.23
N LEU A 180 -2.34 12.20 -16.38
CA LEU A 180 -2.53 11.01 -15.54
C LEU A 180 -2.77 9.75 -16.37
N PHE A 181 -3.52 9.84 -17.47
CA PHE A 181 -3.71 8.73 -18.41
C PHE A 181 -2.39 8.25 -18.99
N TRP A 182 -1.58 9.17 -19.51
CA TRP A 182 -0.29 8.83 -20.09
C TRP A 182 0.70 8.29 -19.05
N ALA A 183 0.61 8.75 -17.80
CA ALA A 183 1.40 8.23 -16.69
C ALA A 183 1.03 6.78 -16.30
N ALA A 184 -0.18 6.31 -16.59
CA ALA A 184 -0.61 4.94 -16.27
C ALA A 184 0.11 3.87 -17.10
N PHE A 185 0.60 4.19 -18.30
CA PHE A 185 1.35 3.26 -19.14
C PHE A 185 2.70 2.85 -18.55
N PRO A 186 3.64 3.76 -18.22
CA PRO A 186 4.90 3.39 -17.60
C PRO A 186 4.69 2.77 -16.20
N GLU A 187 3.60 3.15 -15.51
CA GLU A 187 3.23 2.53 -14.24
C GLU A 187 2.96 1.03 -14.40
N ASN A 188 2.16 0.65 -15.40
CA ASN A 188 1.75 -0.74 -15.62
C ASN A 188 2.79 -1.59 -16.37
N LEU A 189 3.64 -0.98 -17.20
CA LEU A 189 4.59 -1.70 -18.06
C LEU A 189 5.99 -1.90 -17.47
N GLY A 190 6.44 -1.07 -16.53
CA GLY A 190 7.80 -1.23 -15.95
C GLY A 190 7.93 -0.91 -14.46
N TYR A 191 7.27 0.15 -14.00
CA TYR A 191 7.42 0.61 -12.61
C TYR A 191 6.93 -0.43 -11.60
N ARG A 192 5.79 -1.08 -11.91
CA ARG A 192 5.20 -2.12 -11.06
C ARG A 192 6.07 -3.37 -10.96
N GLN A 193 6.67 -3.79 -12.07
CA GLN A 193 7.59 -4.92 -12.14
C GLN A 193 8.82 -4.65 -11.28
N MET A 194 9.42 -3.46 -11.42
CA MET A 194 10.59 -3.06 -10.64
C MET A 194 10.29 -2.99 -9.13
N ARG A 195 9.15 -2.41 -8.74
CA ARG A 195 8.68 -2.40 -7.35
C ARG A 195 8.49 -3.82 -6.81
N ASN A 196 7.83 -4.70 -7.57
CA ASN A 196 7.58 -6.07 -7.15
C ASN A 196 8.90 -6.86 -6.98
N LEU A 197 9.88 -6.66 -7.87
CA LEU A 197 11.20 -7.27 -7.75
C LEU A 197 11.94 -6.82 -6.48
N TRP A 198 11.93 -5.51 -6.19
CA TRP A 198 12.55 -5.00 -4.96
C TRP A 198 11.84 -5.47 -3.71
N LEU A 199 10.50 -5.54 -3.74
CA LEU A 199 9.71 -6.13 -2.65
C LEU A 199 10.16 -7.58 -2.36
N VAL A 200 10.21 -8.43 -3.39
CA VAL A 200 10.65 -9.83 -3.27
C VAL A 200 12.10 -9.91 -2.77
N SER A 201 12.99 -9.06 -3.30
CA SER A 201 14.39 -9.01 -2.87
C SER A 201 14.56 -8.60 -1.41
N GLY A 202 13.73 -7.68 -0.92
CA GLY A 202 13.72 -7.23 0.47
C GLY A 202 13.22 -8.31 1.44
N PHE A 203 12.29 -9.18 1.00
CA PHE A 203 11.90 -10.37 1.76
C PHE A 203 13.02 -11.41 1.82
N LEU A 204 13.71 -11.65 0.71
CA LEU A 204 14.83 -12.60 0.63
C LEU A 204 16.07 -12.15 1.42
N LYS A 205 16.35 -10.84 1.43
CA LYS A 205 17.45 -10.25 2.23
C LYS A 205 17.11 -10.12 3.72
N GLY A 206 15.86 -10.36 4.11
CA GLY A 206 15.40 -10.38 5.50
C GLY A 206 15.92 -11.57 6.30
N LYS A 207 17.25 -11.76 6.36
CA LYS A 207 17.89 -12.47 7.46
C LYS A 207 18.00 -11.44 8.61
N PRO A 208 17.40 -11.70 9.78
CA PRO A 208 17.40 -10.75 10.88
C PRO A 208 18.84 -10.43 11.29
N ARG A 209 19.17 -9.13 11.37
CA ARG A 209 20.20 -8.63 12.27
C ARG A 209 19.53 -8.23 13.57
#